data_AF-A0A2V6SSA2-F1
#
_entry.id   AF-A0A2V6SSA2-F1
#
_cell.length_a   1.000
_cell.length_b   1.000
_cell.length_c   1.000
_cell.angle_alpha   90.00
_cell.angle_beta   90.00
_cell.angle_gamma   90.00
#
_symmetry.space_group_name_H-M   'P 1'
#
loop_
_entity.id
_entity.type
_entity.pdbx_description
1 polymer ?
#
loop_
_entity_poly.entity_id
_entity_poly.type
_entity_poly.pdbx_seq_one_letter_code
_entity_poly.pdbx_strand_id
1 'polypeptide(L)'
;LASERADAVIVNGGLGPTIDDLSQEVAAQAAGVELVLNEEWLTRMEDFFSRRSRIMPPNNRKQAMLPVTAEIIDNPVGTACGFAVDIGKARFFFTPGVPRELRRMLEEQIIPRLLAKSGLQTSIHLKRFHSYGLGESHVDS
;
A
#
# COMPACT_ATOMS: atom_id res chain seq x y z
N LEU A 1 -2.84 15.26 -15.15
CA LEU A 1 -2.92 14.51 -13.87
C LEU A 1 -2.07 13.24 -13.93
N ALA A 2 -1.62 12.67 -12.81
CA ALA A 2 -0.86 11.41 -12.82
C ALA A 2 -1.64 10.27 -13.52
N SER A 3 -2.96 10.26 -13.37
CA SER A 3 -3.91 9.36 -14.03
C SER A 3 -3.97 9.45 -15.57
N GLU A 4 -3.42 10.52 -16.16
CA GLU A 4 -3.40 10.71 -17.62
C GLU A 4 -2.10 10.21 -18.27
N ARG A 5 -1.08 9.92 -17.47
CA ARG A 5 0.29 9.62 -17.94
C ARG A 5 0.79 8.24 -17.52
N ALA A 6 -0.01 7.49 -16.78
CA ALA A 6 0.33 6.17 -16.27
C ALA A 6 -0.93 5.29 -16.14
N ASP A 7 -0.78 3.98 -16.31
CA ASP A 7 -1.87 3.00 -16.11
C ASP A 7 -2.01 2.59 -14.63
N ALA A 8 -0.95 2.80 -13.85
CA ALA A 8 -0.91 2.53 -12.42
C ALA A 8 -0.05 3.57 -11.69
N VAL A 9 -0.47 3.93 -10.48
CA VAL A 9 0.24 4.89 -9.61
C VAL A 9 0.32 4.32 -8.21
N ILE A 10 1.51 4.33 -7.61
CA ILE A 10 1.71 3.94 -6.21
C ILE A 10 1.96 5.21 -5.40
N VAL A 11 1.11 5.45 -4.41
CA VAL A 11 1.24 6.53 -3.44
C VAL A 11 1.65 5.91 -2.11
N ASN A 12 2.74 6.43 -1.53
CA ASN A 12 3.27 5.93 -0.28
C ASN A 12 3.22 7.01 0.81
N GLY A 13 2.61 6.68 1.95
CA GLY A 13 2.43 7.61 3.07
C GLY A 13 1.03 8.23 3.14
N GLY A 14 0.77 8.92 4.25
CA GLY A 14 -0.48 9.63 4.51
C GLY A 14 -1.68 8.74 4.88
N LEU A 15 -1.43 7.52 5.36
CA LEU A 15 -2.46 6.55 5.84
C LEU A 15 -2.40 6.33 7.36
N GLY A 16 -1.64 7.16 8.07
CA GLY A 16 -1.58 7.14 9.52
C GLY A 16 -2.85 7.72 10.17
N PRO A 17 -2.89 7.72 11.50
CA PRO A 17 -4.02 8.21 12.28
C PRO A 17 -3.95 9.72 12.57
N THR A 18 -2.99 10.45 12.01
CA THR A 18 -2.78 11.88 12.32
C THR A 18 -3.63 12.77 11.42
N ILE A 19 -3.76 14.06 11.78
CA ILE A 19 -4.52 15.02 10.97
C ILE A 19 -3.87 15.29 9.61
N ASP A 20 -2.55 15.17 9.53
CA ASP A 20 -1.78 15.41 8.30
C ASP A 20 -1.82 14.20 7.34
N ASP A 21 -2.32 13.05 7.80
CA ASP A 21 -2.51 11.86 6.99
C ASP A 21 -3.77 11.95 6.12
N LEU A 22 -3.72 12.67 4.99
CA LEU A 22 -4.91 13.00 4.16
C LEU A 22 -5.10 12.11 2.93
N SER A 23 -4.33 11.02 2.77
CA SER A 23 -4.34 10.26 1.52
C SER A 23 -5.69 9.58 1.23
N GLN A 24 -6.44 9.17 2.26
CA GLN A 24 -7.76 8.54 2.09
C GLN A 24 -8.80 9.54 1.58
N GLU A 25 -8.86 10.72 2.19
CA GLU A 25 -9.76 11.80 1.81
C GLU A 25 -9.47 12.32 0.40
N VAL A 26 -8.19 12.55 0.09
CA VAL A 26 -7.76 13.03 -1.23
C VAL A 26 -8.03 11.98 -2.31
N ALA A 27 -7.83 10.69 -2.00
CA ALA A 27 -8.15 9.61 -2.92
C ALA A 27 -9.66 9.54 -3.25
N ALA A 28 -10.53 9.64 -2.23
CA ALA A 28 -11.97 9.66 -2.41
C ALA A 28 -12.41 10.86 -3.26
N GLN A 29 -11.90 12.05 -2.95
CA GLN A 29 -12.18 13.27 -3.71
C GLN A 29 -11.71 13.15 -5.17
N ALA A 30 -10.50 12.65 -5.40
CA ALA A 30 -9.94 12.50 -6.75
C ALA A 30 -10.67 11.43 -7.58
N ALA A 31 -11.15 10.36 -6.93
CA ALA A 31 -11.99 9.34 -7.55
C ALA A 31 -13.45 9.79 -7.76
N GLY A 32 -13.87 10.90 -7.12
CA GLY A 32 -15.24 11.40 -7.18
C GLY A 32 -16.24 10.51 -6.44
N VAL A 33 -15.80 9.85 -5.36
CA VAL A 33 -16.62 8.93 -4.57
C VAL A 33 -16.63 9.30 -3.09
N GLU A 34 -17.61 8.76 -2.36
CA GLU A 34 -17.70 8.98 -0.92
C GLU A 34 -16.63 8.20 -0.15
N LEU A 35 -16.21 8.79 0.97
CA LEU A 35 -15.37 8.13 1.96
C LEU A 35 -16.26 7.48 3.02
N VAL A 36 -16.18 6.16 3.15
CA VAL A 36 -17.05 5.36 4.03
C VAL A 36 -16.21 4.59 5.04
N LEU A 37 -16.79 4.29 6.20
CA LEU A 37 -16.13 3.40 7.15
C LEU A 37 -16.20 1.96 6.63
N ASN A 38 -15.06 1.30 6.55
CA ASN A 38 -15.00 -0.14 6.35
C ASN A 38 -15.05 -0.86 7.71
N GLU A 39 -16.23 -1.39 8.05
CA GLU A 39 -16.47 -2.07 9.33
C GLU A 39 -15.58 -3.31 9.50
N GLU A 40 -15.35 -4.07 8.42
CA GLU A 40 -14.49 -5.27 8.46
C GLU A 40 -13.05 -4.90 8.85
N TRP A 41 -12.50 -3.85 8.25
CA TRP A 41 -11.16 -3.37 8.57
C TRP A 41 -11.10 -2.78 9.98
N LEU A 42 -12.14 -2.06 10.40
CA LEU A 42 -12.23 -1.56 11.77
C LEU A 42 -12.15 -2.69 12.78
N THR A 43 -12.89 -3.78 12.59
CA THR A 43 -12.82 -4.97 13.46
C THR A 43 -11.41 -5.58 13.45
N ARG A 44 -10.75 -5.69 12.29
CA ARG A 44 -9.35 -6.18 12.22
C ARG A 44 -8.39 -5.29 13.01
N MET A 45 -8.60 -3.98 12.97
CA MET A 45 -7.79 -3.03 13.75
C MET A 45 -8.04 -3.20 15.24
N GLU A 46 -9.29 -3.31 15.67
CA GLU A 46 -9.65 -3.56 17.08
C GLU A 46 -9.00 -4.85 17.60
N ASP A 47 -9.06 -5.94 16.81
CA ASP A 47 -8.39 -7.19 17.10
C ASP A 47 -6.86 -7.04 17.20
N PHE A 48 -6.25 -6.25 16.31
CA PHE A 48 -4.82 -5.99 16.32
C PHE A 48 -4.36 -5.29 17.62
N PHE A 49 -5.16 -4.35 18.13
CA PHE A 49 -4.90 -3.67 19.41
C PHE A 49 -5.18 -4.59 20.60
N SER A 50 -6.30 -5.34 20.56
CA SER A 50 -6.71 -6.27 21.60
C SER A 50 -5.67 -7.37 21.85
N ARG A 51 -5.11 -7.96 20.77
CA ARG A 51 -4.01 -8.95 20.85
C ARG A 51 -2.74 -8.42 21.51
N ARG A 52 -2.59 -7.10 21.62
CA ARG A 52 -1.47 -6.41 22.28
C ARG A 52 -1.85 -5.88 23.66
N SER A 53 -3.01 -6.28 24.19
CA SER A 53 -3.57 -5.79 25.46
C SER A 53 -3.71 -4.26 25.50
N ARG A 54 -4.09 -3.66 24.36
CA ARG A 54 -4.29 -2.22 24.21
C ARG A 54 -5.71 -1.94 23.70
N ILE A 55 -6.26 -0.81 24.11
CA ILE A 55 -7.49 -0.26 23.53
C ILE A 55 -7.11 0.57 22.31
N MET A 56 -7.84 0.41 21.20
CA MET A 56 -7.63 1.21 19.99
C MET A 56 -7.97 2.68 20.26
N PRO A 57 -7.04 3.63 20.02
CA PRO A 57 -7.34 5.05 20.11
C PRO A 57 -8.43 5.48 19.09
N PRO A 58 -9.34 6.40 19.43
CA PRO A 58 -10.43 6.80 18.53
C PRO A 58 -9.96 7.36 17.17
N ASN A 59 -8.80 8.04 17.14
CA ASN A 59 -8.23 8.59 15.90
C ASN A 59 -7.76 7.50 14.93
N ASN A 60 -7.46 6.29 15.39
CA ASN A 60 -7.13 5.16 14.52
C ASN A 60 -8.33 4.74 13.65
N ARG A 61 -9.57 5.03 14.04
CA ARG A 61 -10.76 4.76 13.21
C ARG A 61 -10.66 5.37 11.81
N LYS A 62 -9.95 6.51 11.66
CA LYS A 62 -9.69 7.13 10.35
C LYS A 62 -8.99 6.18 9.38
N GLN A 63 -8.11 5.31 9.86
CA GLN A 63 -7.38 4.36 9.01
C GLN A 63 -8.28 3.27 8.40
N ALA A 64 -9.53 3.14 8.86
CA ALA A 64 -10.57 2.29 8.27
C ALA A 64 -11.55 3.06 7.37
N MET A 65 -11.38 4.38 7.20
CA MET A 65 -12.19 5.18 6.26
C MET A 65 -11.63 5.03 4.85
N LEU A 66 -12.39 4.44 3.92
CA LEU A 66 -11.93 4.13 2.57
C LEU A 66 -12.88 4.72 1.53
N PRO A 67 -12.39 5.06 0.33
CA PRO A 67 -13.28 5.31 -0.81
C PRO A 67 -14.23 4.12 -1.00
N VAL A 68 -15.52 4.36 -1.28
CA VAL A 68 -16.52 3.28 -1.36
C VAL A 68 -16.19 2.21 -2.43
N THR A 69 -15.45 2.58 -3.46
CA THR A 69 -14.99 1.69 -4.54
C THR A 69 -13.61 1.09 -4.31
N ALA A 70 -13.04 1.29 -3.12
CA ALA A 70 -11.71 0.82 -2.78
C ALA A 70 -11.65 -0.71 -2.67
N GLU A 71 -10.64 -1.29 -3.30
CA GLU A 71 -10.19 -2.65 -3.03
C GLU A 71 -9.19 -2.61 -1.87
N ILE A 72 -9.40 -3.41 -0.84
CA ILE A 72 -8.46 -3.51 0.29
C ILE A 72 -7.17 -4.19 -0.16
N ILE A 73 -6.04 -3.61 0.27
CA ILE A 73 -4.72 -4.25 0.22
C ILE A 73 -4.33 -4.54 1.66
N ASP A 74 -4.25 -5.83 1.99
CA ASP A 74 -4.05 -6.26 3.37
C ASP A 74 -2.69 -5.79 3.91
N ASN A 75 -2.67 -5.38 5.17
CA ASN A 75 -1.47 -4.98 5.89
C ASN A 75 -1.37 -5.79 7.19
N PRO A 76 -0.80 -6.99 7.15
CA PRO A 76 -0.69 -7.83 8.35
C PRO A 76 0.39 -7.34 9.33
N VAL A 77 1.15 -6.31 8.97
CA VAL A 77 2.32 -5.82 9.73
C VAL A 77 1.98 -4.58 10.56
N GLY A 78 1.03 -3.77 10.11
CA GLY A 78 0.59 -2.53 10.76
C GLY A 78 -0.94 -2.43 10.88
N THR A 79 -1.43 -1.24 11.24
CA THR A 79 -2.88 -0.97 11.38
C THR A 79 -3.45 -0.21 10.19
N ALA A 80 -2.60 0.51 9.43
CA ALA A 80 -3.02 1.32 8.30
C ALA A 80 -3.51 0.41 7.16
N CYS A 81 -4.77 0.60 6.74
CA CYS A 81 -5.33 -0.12 5.60
C CYS A 81 -4.64 0.33 4.31
N GLY A 82 -4.00 -0.59 3.61
CA GLY A 82 -3.71 -0.36 2.20
C GLY A 82 -4.97 -0.42 1.37
N PHE A 83 -5.02 0.33 0.27
CA PHE A 83 -6.15 0.22 -0.63
C PHE A 83 -5.80 0.60 -2.06
N ALA A 84 -6.60 0.13 -3.02
CA ALA A 84 -6.51 0.50 -4.42
C ALA A 84 -7.85 1.05 -4.93
N VAL A 85 -7.79 2.09 -5.76
CA VAL A 85 -8.97 2.74 -6.35
C VAL A 85 -8.63 3.21 -7.76
N ASP A 86 -9.61 3.21 -8.65
CA ASP A 86 -9.44 3.76 -9.99
C ASP A 86 -9.69 5.27 -9.97
N ILE A 87 -8.74 6.04 -10.50
CA ILE A 87 -8.84 7.49 -10.68
C ILE A 87 -8.55 7.78 -12.14
N GLY A 88 -9.57 8.23 -12.88
CA GLY A 88 -9.49 8.35 -14.33
C GLY A 88 -9.24 7.00 -14.98
N LYS A 89 -8.16 6.87 -15.78
CA LYS A 89 -7.79 5.63 -16.47
C LYS A 89 -6.80 4.75 -15.68
N ALA A 90 -6.28 5.26 -14.56
CA ALA A 90 -5.19 4.64 -13.84
C ALA A 90 -5.66 3.98 -12.54
N ARG A 91 -5.03 2.85 -12.21
CA ARG A 91 -5.21 2.18 -10.92
C ARG A 91 -4.25 2.78 -9.90
N PHE A 92 -4.78 3.42 -8.86
CA PHE A 92 -3.97 3.95 -7.77
C PHE A 92 -3.89 2.93 -6.64
N PHE A 93 -2.70 2.77 -6.06
CA PHE A 93 -2.43 1.96 -4.89
C PHE A 93 -1.89 2.87 -3.79
N PHE A 94 -2.60 2.95 -2.67
CA PHE A 94 -2.21 3.71 -1.50
C PHE A 94 -1.63 2.75 -0.46
N THR A 95 -0.44 3.08 0.02
CA THR A 95 0.34 2.24 0.92
C THR A 95 0.85 3.03 2.14
N PRO A 96 1.00 2.40 3.31
CA PRO A 96 1.55 3.06 4.49
C PRO A 96 3.00 3.50 4.27
N GLY A 97 3.41 4.62 4.88
CA GLY A 97 4.78 5.16 4.74
C GLY A 97 5.87 4.31 5.39
N VAL A 98 5.51 3.30 6.18
CA VAL A 98 6.47 2.43 6.88
C VAL A 98 7.11 1.47 5.86
N PRO A 99 8.45 1.49 5.67
CA PRO A 99 9.11 0.74 4.60
C PRO A 99 8.84 -0.76 4.62
N ARG A 100 8.73 -1.37 5.81
CA ARG A 100 8.43 -2.80 5.96
C ARG A 100 7.01 -3.17 5.54
N GLU A 101 6.05 -2.29 5.79
CA GLU A 101 4.65 -2.47 5.38
C GLU A 101 4.52 -2.34 3.87
N LEU A 102 5.08 -1.26 3.31
CA LEU A 102 5.16 -1.03 1.87
C LEU A 102 5.76 -2.25 1.14
N ARG A 103 6.94 -2.70 1.58
CA ARG A 103 7.65 -3.80 0.91
C ARG A 103 6.79 -5.06 0.84
N ARG A 104 6.12 -5.41 1.94
CA ARG A 104 5.26 -6.59 2.00
C ARG A 104 4.07 -6.47 1.07
N MET A 105 3.39 -5.32 1.07
CA MET A 105 2.26 -5.08 0.17
C MET A 105 2.68 -5.07 -1.30
N LEU A 106 3.86 -4.53 -1.62
CA LEU A 106 4.40 -4.56 -2.97
C LEU A 106 4.63 -5.98 -3.45
N GLU A 107 5.40 -6.75 -2.70
CA GLU A 107 5.83 -8.10 -3.07
C GLU A 107 4.65 -9.08 -3.12
N GLU A 108 3.77 -9.06 -2.11
CA GLU A 108 2.73 -10.08 -1.96
C GLU A 108 1.43 -9.74 -2.71
N GLN A 109 1.16 -8.44 -2.98
CA GLN A 109 -0.18 -8.00 -3.40
C GLN A 109 -0.20 -7.07 -4.61
N ILE A 110 0.63 -6.02 -4.65
CA ILE A 110 0.56 -4.99 -5.69
C ILE A 110 1.26 -5.45 -6.98
N ILE A 111 2.49 -5.96 -6.88
CA ILE A 111 3.23 -6.45 -8.06
C ILE A 111 2.48 -7.59 -8.77
N PRO A 112 1.95 -8.61 -8.08
CA PRO A 112 1.15 -9.66 -8.72
C PRO A 112 -0.06 -9.11 -9.50
N ARG A 113 -0.77 -8.12 -8.94
CA ARG A 113 -1.90 -7.46 -9.61
C ARG A 113 -1.48 -6.68 -10.84
N LEU A 114 -0.35 -5.98 -10.76
CA LEU A 114 0.19 -5.22 -11.90
C LEU A 114 0.63 -6.16 -13.03
N LEU A 115 1.32 -7.25 -12.71
CA LEU A 115 1.70 -8.28 -13.69
C LEU A 115 0.46 -8.85 -14.38
N ALA A 116 -0.54 -9.28 -13.59
CA ALA A 116 -1.80 -9.79 -14.12
C ALA A 116 -2.52 -8.78 -15.04
N LYS A 117 -2.56 -7.49 -14.65
CA LYS A 117 -3.19 -6.42 -15.46
C LYS A 117 -2.42 -6.12 -16.74
N SER A 118 -1.09 -6.18 -16.71
CA SER A 118 -0.25 -5.89 -17.87
C SER A 118 -0.25 -7.01 -18.93
N GLY A 119 -0.68 -8.22 -18.57
CA GLY A 119 -0.53 -9.40 -19.40
C GLY A 119 0.93 -9.86 -19.59
N LEU A 120 1.89 -9.21 -18.91
CA LEU A 120 3.30 -9.57 -18.95
C LEU A 120 3.55 -10.77 -18.05
N GLN A 121 4.22 -11.78 -18.60
CA GLN A 121 4.66 -12.98 -17.87
C GLN A 121 6.07 -12.83 -17.27
N THR A 122 6.74 -11.69 -17.53
CA THR A 122 8.15 -11.51 -17.22
C THR A 122 8.36 -10.38 -16.21
N SER A 123 9.04 -10.70 -15.12
CA SER A 123 9.62 -9.74 -14.19
C SER A 123 11.15 -9.76 -14.29
N ILE A 124 11.78 -8.59 -14.24
CA ILE A 124 13.23 -8.48 -14.19
C ILE A 124 13.68 -8.82 -12.77
N HIS A 125 14.49 -9.86 -12.63
CA HIS A 125 15.07 -10.26 -11.36
C HIS A 125 16.51 -9.74 -11.27
N LEU A 126 16.77 -8.83 -10.34
CA LEU A 126 18.13 -8.35 -10.04
C LEU A 126 18.67 -9.10 -8.81
N LYS A 127 19.69 -9.95 -9.02
CA LYS A 127 20.50 -10.48 -7.92
C LYS A 127 21.74 -9.62 -7.78
N ARG A 128 21.93 -9.03 -6.59
CA ARG A 128 23.14 -8.25 -6.26
C ARG A 128 24.00 -9.05 -5.31
N PHE A 129 25.23 -9.34 -5.73
CA PHE A 129 26.25 -9.97 -4.91
C PHE A 129 27.18 -8.89 -4.39
N HIS A 130 27.45 -8.90 -3.08
CA HIS A 130 28.40 -8.00 -2.45
C HIS A 130 29.60 -8.83 -2.00
N SER A 131 30.77 -8.60 -2.61
CA SER A 131 32.04 -9.19 -2.19
C SER A 131 32.89 -8.15 -1.45
N TYR A 132 33.78 -8.62 -0.59
CA TYR A 132 34.78 -7.80 0.10
C TYR A 132 36.11 -8.54 0.13
N GLY A 133 37.22 -7.82 -0.11
CA GLY A 133 38.57 -8.41 -0.11
C GLY A 133 38.97 -9.18 -1.36
N LEU A 134 38.10 -9.28 -2.38
CA LEU A 134 38.39 -9.85 -3.69
C LEU A 134 38.36 -8.73 -4.74
N GLY A 135 39.41 -8.63 -5.57
CA GLY A 135 39.41 -7.74 -6.73
C GLY A 135 38.51 -8.31 -7.84
N GLU A 136 38.02 -7.44 -8.73
CA GLU A 136 37.08 -7.81 -9.81
C GLU A 136 37.56 -9.02 -10.62
N SER A 137 38.86 -9.08 -10.96
CA SER A 137 39.45 -10.19 -11.72
C SER A 137 39.34 -11.58 -11.05
N HIS A 138 39.15 -11.63 -9.73
CA HIS A 138 38.97 -12.87 -8.98
C HIS A 138 37.49 -13.22 -8.76
N VAL A 139 36.59 -12.25 -8.96
CA VAL A 139 35.13 -12.45 -8.89
C VAL A 139 34.58 -12.87 -10.26
N ASP A 140 35.22 -12.41 -11.34
CA ASP A 140 34.85 -12.71 -12.72
C ASP A 140 35.36 -14.07 -13.25
N SER A 141 36.25 -14.75 -12.50
CA SER A 141 36.80 -16.07 -12.83
C SER A 141 36.01 -17.21 -12.20
#